data_AF-A0A4D7JRR3-F1
#
_entry.id   AF-A0A4D7JRR3-F1
#
_cell.length_a   1.000
_cell.length_b   1.000
_cell.length_c   1.000
_cell.angle_alpha   90.00
_cell.angle_beta   90.00
_cell.angle_gamma   90.00
#
_symmetry.space_group_name_H-M   'P 1'
#
loop_
_entity.id
_entity.type
_entity.pdbx_description
1 polymer ?
#
loop_
_entity_poly.entity_id
_entity_poly.type
_entity_poly.pdbx_seq_one_letter_code
_entity_poly.pdbx_strand_id
1 'polypeptide(L)'
;MKIKNLVPIAFLVLALLSFTEKEGAPAIDEFEFDGHITYDMTYVDKKGREQNFPYTIYFNEGDELFGVKMIMNDKKATGETIIIYNKSDKKMHMLMDNEGEKTAMAMPFNPKQLEKASENMEPEDFTFEKTGKTKEILGYTCHEYRFESDDASGTSWITEEANISASQIAGLLGMGNKGKNKNPLMGAYPEGIMMESEGETKKGEKYKMVVTELNTDTPVTISTEGYKSMMSFGK
;
A
#
# COMPACT_ATOMS: atom_id res chain seq x y z
N MET A 1 0.71 -5.56 -23.22
CA MET A 1 0.11 -4.57 -22.30
C MET A 1 0.21 -5.16 -20.89
N LYS A 2 1.15 -4.64 -20.09
CA LYS A 2 1.58 -5.21 -18.80
C LYS A 2 0.52 -4.96 -17.73
N ILE A 3 0.45 -5.83 -16.73
CA ILE A 3 -0.34 -5.73 -15.48
C ILE A 3 0.15 -4.51 -14.67
N LYS A 4 0.04 -3.30 -15.24
CA LYS A 4 0.56 -2.06 -14.64
C LYS A 4 -0.40 -1.44 -13.62
N ASN A 5 -1.67 -1.83 -13.66
CA ASN A 5 -2.74 -1.05 -13.04
C ASN A 5 -3.40 -1.75 -11.85
N LEU A 6 -2.99 -2.98 -11.50
CA LEU A 6 -3.67 -3.77 -10.45
C LEU A 6 -2.88 -3.93 -9.15
N VAL A 7 -1.63 -3.43 -9.07
CA VAL A 7 -0.88 -3.38 -7.80
C VAL A 7 -0.14 -2.04 -7.72
N PRO A 8 -0.79 -0.98 -7.21
CA PRO A 8 -0.18 0.36 -7.14
C PRO A 8 1.11 0.36 -6.30
N ILE A 9 1.21 -0.53 -5.30
CA ILE A 9 2.37 -0.61 -4.40
C ILE A 9 3.64 -1.08 -5.13
N ALA A 10 3.55 -2.12 -5.97
CA ALA A 10 4.71 -2.65 -6.70
C ALA A 10 5.21 -1.71 -7.82
N PHE A 11 4.30 -0.91 -8.41
CA PHE A 11 4.67 0.10 -9.42
C PHE A 11 5.32 1.33 -8.81
N LEU A 12 4.93 1.71 -7.59
CA LEU A 12 5.58 2.77 -6.84
C LEU A 12 7.06 2.45 -6.61
N VAL A 13 7.36 1.21 -6.19
CA VAL A 13 8.73 0.74 -5.95
C VAL A 13 9.59 0.78 -7.22
N LEU A 14 9.05 0.34 -8.38
CA LEU A 14 9.80 0.31 -9.64
C LEU A 14 10.03 1.71 -10.26
N ALA A 15 9.13 2.67 -10.04
CA ALA A 15 9.30 4.04 -10.50
C ALA A 15 10.40 4.77 -9.71
N LEU A 16 10.60 4.42 -8.45
CA LEU A 16 11.55 5.07 -7.54
C LEU A 16 13.02 4.71 -7.83
N LEU A 17 13.29 3.57 -8.46
CA LEU A 17 14.65 3.13 -8.83
C LEU A 17 15.27 3.93 -10.00
N SER A 18 14.56 4.91 -10.57
CA SER A 18 15.02 5.69 -11.73
C SER A 18 15.71 7.02 -11.37
N PHE A 19 15.85 7.34 -10.08
CA PHE A 19 16.36 8.63 -9.64
C PHE A 19 17.82 8.56 -9.21
N THR A 20 18.65 9.36 -9.88
CA THR A 20 20.02 9.64 -9.47
C THR A 20 20.06 11.01 -8.80
N GLU A 21 19.80 11.07 -7.49
CA GLU A 21 20.10 12.26 -6.69
C GLU A 21 20.59 11.86 -5.30
N LYS A 22 21.39 12.74 -4.69
CA LYS A 22 22.37 12.45 -3.64
C LYS A 22 21.79 11.66 -2.47
N GLU A 23 22.18 10.40 -2.39
CA GLU A 23 21.87 9.43 -1.33
C GLU A 23 22.48 9.87 0.01
N GLY A 24 21.73 9.68 1.10
CA GLY A 24 22.22 9.90 2.47
C GLY A 24 21.62 8.88 3.43
N ALA A 25 22.32 8.65 4.55
CA ALA A 25 21.84 7.80 5.63
C ALA A 25 20.50 8.31 6.19
N PRO A 26 19.61 7.43 6.71
CA PRO A 26 18.51 7.90 7.54
C PRO A 26 19.10 8.67 8.73
N ALA A 27 18.60 9.89 8.96
CA ALA A 27 19.00 10.73 10.10
C ALA A 27 18.03 10.56 11.29
N ILE A 28 17.15 9.56 11.23
CA ILE A 28 16.07 9.31 12.19
C ILE A 28 16.31 7.93 12.80
N ASP A 29 16.39 7.87 14.12
CA ASP A 29 16.67 6.64 14.87
C ASP A 29 15.43 5.74 14.94
N GLU A 30 14.24 6.34 15.06
CA GLU A 30 12.98 5.61 15.27
C GLU A 30 11.79 6.28 14.56
N PHE A 31 10.85 5.46 14.11
CA PHE A 31 9.58 5.86 13.51
C PHE A 31 8.44 5.30 14.35
N GLU A 32 7.56 6.18 14.85
CA GLU A 32 6.42 5.81 15.70
C GLU A 32 5.11 5.92 14.93
N PHE A 33 4.35 4.82 14.92
CA PHE A 33 3.05 4.71 14.27
C PHE A 33 1.98 4.41 15.32
N ASP A 34 0.75 4.86 15.10
CA ASP A 34 -0.37 4.64 16.03
C ASP A 34 -0.99 3.24 15.86
N GLY A 35 -0.83 2.65 14.67
CA GLY A 35 -1.33 1.31 14.39
C GLY A 35 -0.88 0.76 13.04
N HIS A 36 -1.41 -0.42 12.71
CA HIS A 36 -1.13 -1.11 11.46
C HIS A 36 -2.25 -2.01 10.96
N ILE A 37 -2.21 -2.29 9.65
CA ILE A 37 -3.08 -3.27 8.99
C ILE A 37 -2.19 -4.22 8.19
N THR A 38 -2.26 -5.52 8.47
CA THR A 38 -1.58 -6.55 7.71
C THR A 38 -2.54 -7.21 6.74
N TYR A 39 -2.19 -7.20 5.47
CA TYR A 39 -2.90 -7.87 4.39
C TYR A 39 -2.11 -9.08 3.91
N ASP A 40 -2.82 -10.14 3.58
CA ASP A 40 -2.33 -11.21 2.74
C ASP A 40 -2.98 -11.12 1.35
N MET A 41 -2.15 -10.95 0.31
CA MET A 41 -2.59 -10.91 -1.09
C MET A 41 -2.15 -12.17 -1.82
N THR A 42 -3.13 -12.92 -2.33
CA THR A 42 -2.93 -14.03 -3.27
C THR A 42 -3.25 -13.57 -4.68
N TYR A 43 -2.35 -13.87 -5.63
CA TYR A 43 -2.56 -13.62 -7.06
C TYR A 43 -2.35 -14.91 -7.84
N VAL A 44 -3.31 -15.26 -8.70
CA VAL A 44 -3.26 -16.42 -9.58
C VAL A 44 -3.24 -15.93 -11.02
N ASP A 45 -2.16 -16.25 -11.73
CA ASP A 45 -2.06 -15.88 -13.14
C ASP A 45 -2.89 -16.81 -14.05
N LYS A 46 -2.97 -16.48 -15.34
CA LYS A 46 -3.73 -17.27 -16.34
C LYS A 46 -3.29 -18.72 -16.49
N LYS A 47 -2.08 -19.06 -16.02
CA LYS A 47 -1.53 -20.42 -16.06
C LYS A 47 -1.79 -21.17 -14.76
N GLY A 48 -2.55 -20.58 -13.83
CA GLY A 48 -2.83 -21.14 -12.51
C GLY A 48 -1.64 -21.03 -11.55
N ARG A 49 -0.64 -20.19 -11.84
CA ARG A 49 0.50 -19.99 -10.94
C ARG A 49 0.10 -19.00 -9.85
N GLU A 50 0.13 -19.48 -8.62
CA GLU A 50 -0.18 -18.71 -7.44
C GLU A 50 1.07 -18.03 -6.87
N GLN A 51 0.90 -16.79 -6.42
CA GLN A 51 1.90 -16.01 -5.70
C GLN A 51 1.22 -15.34 -4.51
N ASN A 52 1.93 -15.30 -3.39
CA ASN A 52 1.45 -14.73 -2.14
C ASN A 52 2.35 -13.56 -1.74
N PHE A 53 1.75 -12.44 -1.35
CA PHE A 53 2.43 -11.18 -1.06
C PHE A 53 1.83 -10.56 0.20
N PRO A 54 2.33 -10.93 1.39
CA PRO A 54 1.91 -10.28 2.61
C PRO A 54 2.55 -8.89 2.69
N TYR A 55 1.76 -7.90 3.09
CA TYR A 55 2.24 -6.55 3.34
C TYR A 55 1.52 -5.92 4.54
N THR A 56 2.23 -5.05 5.24
CA THR A 56 1.70 -4.31 6.39
C THR A 56 1.71 -2.82 6.08
N ILE A 57 0.60 -2.15 6.32
CA ILE A 57 0.47 -0.71 6.29
C ILE A 57 0.57 -0.19 7.72
N TYR A 58 1.49 0.73 7.98
CA TYR A 58 1.61 1.47 9.23
C TYR A 58 1.12 2.90 9.03
N PHE A 59 0.39 3.44 9.99
CA PHE A 59 -0.22 4.76 9.88
C PHE A 59 -0.19 5.52 11.21
N ASN A 60 -0.34 6.84 11.13
CA ASN A 60 -0.59 7.70 12.28
C ASN A 60 -1.87 8.52 12.07
N GLU A 61 -2.59 8.85 13.13
CA GLU A 61 -3.85 9.62 13.09
C GLU A 61 -3.67 11.01 12.47
N GLY A 62 -2.46 11.58 12.58
CA GLY A 62 -2.12 12.92 12.09
C GLY A 62 -1.72 12.99 10.60
N ASP A 63 -1.72 11.87 9.86
CA ASP A 63 -1.28 11.78 8.46
C ASP A 63 0.17 12.23 8.19
N GLU A 64 1.02 12.37 9.21
CA GLU A 64 2.40 12.87 9.08
C GLU A 64 3.40 11.77 8.73
N LEU A 65 3.11 10.52 9.11
CA LEU A 65 3.96 9.37 8.96
C LEU A 65 3.18 8.17 8.42
N PHE A 66 3.72 7.54 7.39
CA PHE A 66 3.11 6.37 6.76
C PHE A 66 4.17 5.36 6.36
N GLY A 67 3.91 4.09 6.65
CA GLY A 67 4.84 2.99 6.39
C GLY A 67 4.18 1.89 5.58
N VAL A 68 4.92 1.29 4.65
CA VAL A 68 4.53 0.05 3.99
C VAL A 68 5.68 -0.94 4.14
N LYS A 69 5.42 -2.04 4.83
CA LYS A 69 6.31 -3.20 4.88
C LYS A 69 5.84 -4.24 3.89
N MET A 70 6.75 -4.71 3.05
CA MET A 70 6.55 -5.83 2.13
C MET A 70 7.52 -6.94 2.49
N ILE A 71 7.04 -8.17 2.51
CA ILE A 71 7.88 -9.36 2.64
C ILE A 71 7.96 -10.02 1.27
N MET A 72 9.15 -10.02 0.69
CA MET A 72 9.43 -10.73 -0.55
C MET A 72 9.83 -12.15 -0.21
N ASN A 73 9.00 -13.11 -0.61
CA ASN A 73 9.28 -14.54 -0.51
C ASN A 73 9.37 -15.16 -1.92
N ASP A 74 10.33 -14.70 -2.73
CA ASP A 74 10.64 -15.32 -4.03
C ASP A 74 11.94 -16.13 -3.92
N LYS A 75 12.04 -17.22 -4.69
CA LYS A 75 13.23 -18.08 -4.80
C LYS A 75 14.49 -17.33 -5.26
N LYS A 76 14.35 -16.10 -5.75
CA LYS A 76 15.44 -15.25 -6.24
C LYS A 76 15.76 -14.06 -5.34
N ALA A 77 14.86 -13.70 -4.42
CA ALA A 77 15.00 -12.57 -3.51
C ALA A 77 14.10 -12.80 -2.29
N THR A 78 14.74 -13.02 -1.15
CA THR A 78 14.12 -13.17 0.18
C THR A 78 14.50 -11.95 1.01
N GLY A 79 13.52 -11.17 1.45
CA GLY A 79 13.84 -9.99 2.25
C GLY A 79 12.63 -9.17 2.67
N GLU A 80 12.85 -8.37 3.71
CA GLU A 80 11.89 -7.39 4.20
C GLU A 80 12.28 -6.02 3.65
N THR A 81 11.29 -5.28 3.13
CA THR A 81 11.46 -3.88 2.75
C THR A 81 10.39 -3.05 3.42
N ILE A 82 10.79 -2.03 4.16
CA ILE A 82 9.91 -1.04 4.77
C ILE A 82 10.16 0.30 4.08
N ILE A 83 9.11 0.88 3.51
CA ILE A 83 9.14 2.22 2.91
C ILE A 83 8.33 3.13 3.81
N ILE A 84 8.97 4.20 4.30
CA ILE A 84 8.38 5.15 5.25
C ILE A 84 8.38 6.54 4.62
N TYR A 85 7.19 7.12 4.52
CA TYR A 85 6.96 8.49 4.09
C TYR A 85 6.80 9.36 5.32
N ASN A 86 7.71 10.30 5.49
CA ASN A 86 7.67 11.26 6.57
C ASN A 86 7.44 12.66 5.97
N LYS A 87 6.24 13.21 6.20
CA LYS A 87 5.88 14.54 5.68
C LYS A 87 6.60 15.65 6.41
N SER A 88 6.84 15.48 7.71
CA SER A 88 7.51 16.44 8.57
C SER A 88 8.97 16.67 8.13
N ASP A 89 9.69 15.63 7.70
CA ASP A 89 11.06 15.76 7.18
C ASP A 89 11.16 15.86 5.64
N LYS A 90 10.03 15.68 4.94
CA LYS A 90 9.91 15.64 3.46
C LYS A 90 10.85 14.63 2.83
N LYS A 91 10.97 13.45 3.45
CA LYS A 91 11.77 12.34 2.94
C LYS A 91 10.95 11.07 2.89
N MET A 92 11.43 10.20 2.02
CA MET A 92 11.06 8.80 2.01
C MET A 92 12.29 8.01 2.44
N HIS A 93 12.10 7.17 3.46
CA HIS A 93 13.10 6.28 4.00
C HIS A 93 12.78 4.87 3.52
N MET A 94 13.78 4.15 3.03
CA MET A 94 13.66 2.74 2.70
C MET A 94 14.62 1.96 3.58
N LEU A 95 14.07 0.99 4.31
CA LEU A 95 14.81 0.04 5.16
C LEU A 95 14.70 -1.33 4.50
N MET A 96 15.83 -1.94 4.17
CA MET A 96 15.89 -3.27 3.55
C MET A 96 16.64 -4.22 4.48
N ASP A 97 16.06 -5.37 4.75
CA ASP A 97 16.69 -6.48 5.46
C ASP A 97 16.70 -7.71 4.54
N ASN A 98 17.88 -8.02 4.01
CA ASN A 98 18.11 -9.19 3.19
C ASN A 98 18.90 -10.22 4.01
N GLU A 99 18.19 -11.12 4.69
CA GLU A 99 18.78 -12.18 5.51
C GLU A 99 19.77 -11.68 6.59
N GLY A 100 19.48 -10.53 7.21
CA GLY A 100 20.30 -9.88 8.23
C GLY A 100 21.21 -8.78 7.69
N GLU A 101 21.35 -8.64 6.37
CA GLU A 101 22.04 -7.52 5.76
C GLU A 101 21.13 -6.28 5.72
N LYS A 102 21.13 -5.55 6.83
CA LYS A 102 20.31 -4.34 7.03
C LYS A 102 20.92 -3.12 6.35
N THR A 103 20.23 -2.57 5.36
CA THR A 103 20.62 -1.35 4.64
C THR A 103 19.48 -0.34 4.59
N ALA A 104 19.83 0.94 4.72
CA ALA A 104 18.86 2.02 4.68
C ALA A 104 19.27 3.12 3.72
N MET A 105 18.27 3.74 3.10
CA MET A 105 18.45 4.94 2.29
C MET A 105 17.35 5.96 2.59
N ALA A 106 17.69 7.24 2.55
CA ALA A 106 16.72 8.32 2.61
C ALA A 106 16.84 9.17 1.34
N MET A 107 15.70 9.45 0.72
CA MET A 107 15.61 10.31 -0.47
C MET A 107 14.60 11.44 -0.23
N PRO A 108 14.84 12.65 -0.76
CA PRO A 108 13.86 13.72 -0.73
C PRO A 108 12.55 13.25 -1.36
N PHE A 109 11.44 13.53 -0.69
CA PHE A 109 10.10 13.23 -1.16
C PHE A 109 9.32 14.53 -1.31
N ASN A 110 8.79 14.77 -2.51
CA ASN A 110 7.88 15.88 -2.75
C ASN A 110 6.45 15.34 -2.90
N PRO A 111 5.55 15.60 -1.93
CA PRO A 111 4.17 15.14 -1.98
C PRO A 111 3.44 15.53 -3.27
N LYS A 112 3.80 16.65 -3.91
CA LYS A 112 3.22 17.09 -5.19
C LYS A 112 3.54 16.16 -6.37
N GLN A 113 4.59 15.33 -6.27
CA GLN A 113 4.89 14.33 -7.30
C GLN A 113 3.90 13.16 -7.24
N LEU A 114 3.42 12.82 -6.05
CA LEU A 114 2.43 11.77 -5.84
C LEU A 114 1.06 12.20 -6.39
N GLU A 115 0.68 13.46 -6.18
CA GLU A 115 -0.51 14.08 -6.79
C GLU A 115 -0.44 13.99 -8.33
N LYS A 116 0.68 14.37 -8.95
CA LYS A 116 0.87 14.29 -10.41
C LYS A 116 0.87 12.86 -10.95
N ALA A 117 1.31 11.88 -10.17
CA ALA A 117 1.24 10.48 -10.57
C ALA A 117 -0.21 9.98 -10.66
N SER A 118 -1.09 10.49 -9.80
CA SER A 118 -2.53 10.20 -9.81
C SER A 118 -3.29 10.88 -10.97
N GLU A 119 -2.81 12.03 -11.47
CA GLU A 119 -3.44 12.77 -12.58
C GLU A 119 -3.42 12.01 -13.92
N ASN A 120 -2.55 11.01 -14.06
CA ASN A 120 -2.45 10.18 -15.28
C ASN A 120 -3.34 8.91 -15.24
N MET A 121 -4.14 8.73 -14.19
CA MET A 121 -5.15 7.69 -14.15
C MET A 121 -6.39 8.24 -14.85
N GLU A 122 -6.67 7.76 -16.08
CA GLU A 122 -7.94 8.09 -16.71
C GLU A 122 -9.09 7.52 -15.87
N PRO A 123 -10.25 8.21 -15.81
CA PRO A 123 -11.44 7.66 -15.18
C PRO A 123 -11.81 6.35 -15.89
N GLU A 124 -11.48 5.20 -15.29
CA GLU A 124 -12.17 3.97 -15.66
C GLU A 124 -13.60 4.06 -15.13
N ASP A 125 -14.57 3.57 -15.91
CA ASP A 125 -15.94 3.38 -15.45
C ASP A 125 -15.92 2.32 -14.34
N PHE A 126 -15.74 2.78 -13.11
CA PHE A 126 -15.62 1.94 -11.93
C PHE A 126 -16.89 2.07 -11.10
N THR A 127 -17.57 0.94 -10.86
CA THR A 127 -18.78 0.90 -10.04
C THR A 127 -18.51 0.18 -8.71
N PHE A 128 -19.17 0.64 -7.65
CA PHE A 128 -19.26 -0.03 -6.35
C PHE A 128 -20.72 -0.06 -5.92
N GLU A 129 -21.28 -1.25 -5.76
CA GLU A 129 -22.67 -1.46 -5.38
C GLU A 129 -22.78 -2.27 -4.10
N LYS A 130 -23.39 -1.71 -3.06
CA LYS A 130 -23.67 -2.43 -1.80
C LYS A 130 -24.69 -3.52 -2.07
N THR A 131 -24.36 -4.77 -1.73
CA THR A 131 -25.24 -5.92 -2.05
C THR A 131 -26.28 -6.22 -0.96
N GLY A 132 -26.08 -5.65 0.23
CA GLY A 132 -26.90 -5.88 1.42
C GLY A 132 -26.44 -7.07 2.28
N LYS A 133 -25.45 -7.85 1.85
CA LYS A 133 -24.87 -8.90 2.70
C LYS A 133 -23.95 -8.32 3.78
N THR A 134 -23.92 -9.00 4.91
CA THR A 134 -23.03 -8.68 6.04
C THR A 134 -22.31 -9.92 6.55
N LYS A 135 -21.11 -9.73 7.10
CA LYS A 135 -20.39 -10.75 7.88
C LYS A 135 -19.41 -10.09 8.84
N GLU A 136 -18.92 -10.83 9.82
CA GLU A 136 -17.86 -10.38 10.71
C GLU A 136 -16.49 -10.82 10.19
N ILE A 137 -15.52 -9.91 10.17
CA ILE A 137 -14.10 -10.19 9.91
C ILE A 137 -13.29 -9.60 11.05
N LEU A 138 -12.53 -10.43 11.77
CA LEU A 138 -11.73 -10.00 12.94
C LEU A 138 -12.54 -9.24 14.02
N GLY A 139 -13.85 -9.54 14.13
CA GLY A 139 -14.75 -8.89 15.08
C GLY A 139 -15.40 -7.58 14.58
N TYR A 140 -15.11 -7.17 13.35
CA TYR A 140 -15.71 -5.99 12.72
C TYR A 140 -16.86 -6.36 11.80
N THR A 141 -17.97 -5.64 11.89
CA THR A 141 -19.09 -5.77 10.94
C THR A 141 -18.65 -5.26 9.58
N CYS A 142 -18.73 -6.13 8.58
CA CYS A 142 -18.37 -5.82 7.20
C CYS A 142 -19.59 -5.92 6.29
N HIS A 143 -19.68 -5.01 5.33
CA HIS A 143 -20.69 -5.02 4.28
C HIS A 143 -20.06 -5.44 2.94
N GLU A 144 -20.76 -6.29 2.19
CA GLU A 144 -20.34 -6.68 0.85
C GLU A 144 -20.70 -5.60 -0.16
N TYR A 145 -19.73 -5.25 -0.99
CA TYR A 145 -19.86 -4.43 -2.18
C TYR A 145 -19.41 -5.24 -3.38
N ARG A 146 -20.16 -5.17 -4.47
CA ARG A 146 -19.72 -5.65 -5.77
C ARG A 146 -19.03 -4.49 -6.49
N PHE A 147 -17.89 -4.77 -7.11
CA PHE A 147 -17.25 -3.80 -7.98
C PHE A 147 -17.09 -4.33 -9.41
N GLU A 148 -17.09 -3.42 -10.36
CA GLU A 148 -16.89 -3.70 -11.78
C GLU A 148 -16.16 -2.53 -12.44
N SER A 149 -15.17 -2.84 -13.27
CA SER A 149 -14.44 -1.90 -14.12
C SER A 149 -14.20 -2.49 -15.51
N ASP A 150 -13.56 -1.70 -16.37
CA ASP A 150 -13.15 -2.16 -17.68
C ASP A 150 -12.13 -3.31 -17.67
N ASP A 151 -11.40 -3.49 -16.57
CA ASP A 151 -10.31 -4.46 -16.47
C ASP A 151 -10.62 -5.61 -15.49
N ALA A 152 -11.45 -5.40 -14.46
CA ALA A 152 -11.72 -6.39 -13.42
C ALA A 152 -13.12 -6.29 -12.82
N SER A 153 -13.55 -7.37 -12.17
CA SER A 153 -14.78 -7.38 -11.38
C SER A 153 -14.63 -8.31 -10.19
N GLY A 154 -15.45 -8.11 -9.16
CA GLY A 154 -15.39 -8.94 -7.96
C GLY A 154 -16.19 -8.38 -6.80
N THR A 155 -15.78 -8.75 -5.60
CA THR A 155 -16.41 -8.31 -4.35
C THR A 155 -15.39 -7.76 -3.36
N SER A 156 -15.85 -6.86 -2.51
CA SER A 156 -15.10 -6.26 -1.42
C SER A 156 -15.96 -6.23 -0.17
N TRP A 157 -15.38 -6.60 0.97
CA TRP A 157 -15.97 -6.52 2.30
C TRP A 157 -15.33 -5.35 3.02
N ILE A 158 -16.14 -4.34 3.32
CA ILE A 158 -15.67 -3.07 3.90
C ILE A 158 -16.32 -2.88 5.27
N THR A 159 -15.52 -2.47 6.25
CA THR A 159 -16.00 -2.06 7.57
C THR A 159 -15.90 -0.55 7.76
N GLU A 160 -16.93 0.04 8.35
CA GLU A 160 -17.00 1.46 8.74
C GLU A 160 -16.71 1.65 10.24
N GLU A 161 -16.48 0.56 10.98
CA GLU A 161 -16.34 0.57 12.45
C GLU A 161 -14.92 0.91 12.94
N ALA A 162 -13.93 0.92 12.03
CA ALA A 162 -12.56 1.27 12.37
C ALA A 162 -12.35 2.78 12.41
N ASN A 163 -11.57 3.27 13.38
CA ASN A 163 -11.24 4.70 13.53
C ASN A 163 -10.30 5.26 12.44
N ILE A 164 -10.12 4.55 11.33
CA ILE A 164 -9.30 4.95 10.17
C ILE A 164 -10.17 4.89 8.93
N SER A 165 -10.18 5.97 8.16
CA SER A 165 -10.98 6.08 6.94
C SER A 165 -10.22 5.60 5.69
N ALA A 166 -10.98 5.14 4.69
CA ALA A 166 -10.51 4.91 3.32
C ALA A 166 -9.75 6.13 2.79
N SER A 167 -10.26 7.33 3.09
CA SER A 167 -9.69 8.60 2.63
C SER A 167 -8.31 8.90 3.23
N GLN A 168 -8.04 8.48 4.47
CA GLN A 168 -6.72 8.57 5.10
C GLN A 168 -5.76 7.61 4.41
N ILE A 169 -6.11 6.33 4.32
CA ILE A 169 -5.25 5.33 3.65
C ILE A 169 -5.00 5.72 2.18
N ALA A 170 -6.03 6.15 1.46
CA ALA A 170 -5.91 6.62 0.08
C ALA A 170 -5.08 7.89 -0.04
N GLY A 171 -5.25 8.85 0.87
CA GLY A 171 -4.44 10.06 0.94
C GLY A 171 -2.95 9.76 1.19
N LEU A 172 -2.67 8.78 2.06
CA LEU A 172 -1.32 8.32 2.38
C LEU A 172 -0.68 7.56 1.23
N LEU A 173 -1.46 6.76 0.48
CA LEU A 173 -1.03 6.09 -0.74
C LEU A 173 -0.99 6.99 -1.97
N GLY A 174 -1.34 8.28 -1.84
CA GLY A 174 -1.31 9.21 -2.97
C GLY A 174 -2.47 9.11 -3.94
N MET A 175 -3.48 8.33 -3.58
CA MET A 175 -4.71 8.14 -4.33
C MET A 175 -5.82 9.08 -3.84
N GLY A 176 -5.53 9.93 -2.85
CA GLY A 176 -6.51 10.78 -2.17
C GLY A 176 -7.21 11.80 -3.06
N ASN A 177 -8.40 12.20 -2.64
CA ASN A 177 -9.33 13.02 -3.40
C ASN A 177 -9.22 14.54 -3.13
N LYS A 178 -8.08 15.00 -2.58
CA LYS A 178 -7.92 16.41 -2.14
C LYS A 178 -7.44 17.28 -3.32
N GLY A 179 -8.22 18.30 -3.67
CA GLY A 179 -7.88 19.32 -4.67
C GLY A 179 -8.92 19.44 -5.80
N LYS A 180 -8.55 20.12 -6.89
CA LYS A 180 -9.41 20.27 -8.10
C LYS A 180 -9.51 19.00 -8.94
N ASN A 181 -8.68 17.99 -8.65
CA ASN A 181 -8.61 16.73 -9.38
C ASN A 181 -9.22 15.64 -8.48
N LYS A 182 -10.53 15.47 -8.61
CA LYS A 182 -11.22 14.35 -7.97
C LYS A 182 -10.82 13.08 -8.71
N ASN A 183 -10.12 12.16 -8.05
CA ASN A 183 -9.98 10.80 -8.50
C ASN A 183 -11.36 10.13 -8.48
N PRO A 184 -11.97 9.82 -9.64
CA PRO A 184 -13.31 9.25 -9.71
C PRO A 184 -13.39 7.88 -9.01
N LEU A 185 -12.29 7.13 -9.00
CA LEU A 185 -12.15 5.86 -8.29
C LEU A 185 -12.40 6.00 -6.78
N MET A 186 -11.91 7.07 -6.17
CA MET A 186 -12.14 7.36 -4.75
C MET A 186 -13.52 7.94 -4.47
N GLY A 187 -14.19 8.53 -5.46
CA GLY A 187 -15.56 9.01 -5.30
C GLY A 187 -16.60 7.88 -5.27
N ALA A 188 -16.30 6.77 -5.95
CA ALA A 188 -17.14 5.58 -5.97
C ALA A 188 -16.81 4.60 -4.82
N TYR A 189 -15.58 4.62 -4.30
CA TYR A 189 -15.16 3.74 -3.21
C TYR A 189 -15.92 4.06 -1.90
N PRO A 190 -16.53 3.07 -1.23
CA PRO A 190 -17.20 3.28 0.04
C PRO A 190 -16.23 3.75 1.13
N GLU A 191 -16.66 4.64 2.02
CA GLU A 191 -15.88 4.95 3.22
C GLU A 191 -15.66 3.68 4.06
N GLY A 192 -14.46 3.51 4.61
CA GLY A 192 -14.11 2.39 5.49
C GLY A 192 -12.82 1.66 5.13
N ILE A 193 -12.53 0.56 5.83
CA ILE A 193 -11.37 -0.29 5.58
C ILE A 193 -11.80 -1.54 4.81
N MET A 194 -11.07 -1.85 3.73
CA MET A 194 -11.22 -3.12 3.04
C MET A 194 -10.70 -4.26 3.92
N MET A 195 -11.59 -5.12 4.38
CA MET A 195 -11.24 -6.27 5.21
C MET A 195 -10.99 -7.53 4.38
N GLU A 196 -11.66 -7.65 3.24
CA GLU A 196 -11.43 -8.72 2.26
C GLU A 196 -11.83 -8.23 0.87
N SER A 197 -11.10 -8.63 -0.17
CA SER A 197 -11.55 -8.48 -1.55
C SER A 197 -11.10 -9.66 -2.39
N GLU A 198 -11.92 -10.05 -3.35
CA GLU A 198 -11.56 -11.02 -4.36
C GLU A 198 -12.16 -10.63 -5.71
N GLY A 199 -11.47 -11.01 -6.78
CA GLY A 199 -11.91 -10.67 -8.12
C GLY A 199 -11.13 -11.38 -9.21
N GLU A 200 -11.57 -11.14 -10.43
CA GLU A 200 -10.97 -11.66 -11.65
C GLU A 200 -10.85 -10.55 -12.69
N THR A 201 -9.73 -10.51 -13.39
CA THR A 201 -9.53 -9.62 -14.52
C THR A 201 -10.23 -10.18 -15.75
N LYS A 202 -10.62 -9.35 -16.73
CA LYS A 202 -11.15 -9.83 -18.03
C LYS A 202 -10.17 -10.75 -18.79
N LYS A 203 -8.92 -10.78 -18.34
CA LYS A 203 -7.81 -11.59 -18.84
C LYS A 203 -7.74 -12.98 -18.20
N GLY A 204 -8.55 -13.28 -17.18
CA GLY A 204 -8.61 -14.56 -16.48
C GLY A 204 -7.62 -14.70 -15.32
N GLU A 205 -7.09 -13.58 -14.82
CA GLU A 205 -6.19 -13.56 -13.65
C GLU A 205 -7.02 -13.28 -12.41
N LYS A 206 -6.76 -14.00 -11.32
CA LYS A 206 -7.54 -13.89 -10.09
C LYS A 206 -6.71 -13.29 -8.97
N TYR A 207 -7.37 -12.58 -8.07
CA TYR A 207 -6.75 -12.12 -6.85
C TYR A 207 -7.67 -12.32 -5.67
N LYS A 208 -7.07 -12.46 -4.50
CA LYS A 208 -7.72 -12.42 -3.20
C LYS A 208 -6.84 -11.62 -2.26
N MET A 209 -7.44 -10.79 -1.46
CA MET A 209 -6.78 -9.96 -0.47
C MET A 209 -7.57 -10.04 0.82
N VAL A 210 -6.91 -10.32 1.94
CA VAL A 210 -7.57 -10.49 3.24
C VAL A 210 -6.76 -9.79 4.31
N VAL A 211 -7.42 -9.04 5.18
CA VAL A 211 -6.79 -8.52 6.39
C VAL A 211 -6.59 -9.67 7.38
N THR A 212 -5.36 -9.88 7.79
CA THR A 212 -4.98 -10.89 8.77
C THR A 212 -4.73 -10.30 10.16
N GLU A 213 -4.47 -8.99 10.22
CA GLU A 213 -4.30 -8.24 11.46
C GLU A 213 -4.74 -6.78 11.26
N LEU A 214 -5.49 -6.25 12.20
CA LEU A 214 -5.87 -4.83 12.27
C LEU A 214 -5.67 -4.36 13.71
N ASN A 215 -4.75 -3.42 13.91
CA ASN A 215 -4.49 -2.81 15.19
C ASN A 215 -4.55 -1.29 15.06
N THR A 216 -5.46 -0.67 15.80
CA THR A 216 -5.66 0.79 15.80
C THR A 216 -5.29 1.46 17.11
N ASP A 217 -4.93 0.68 18.13
CA ASP A 217 -4.87 1.14 19.52
C ASP A 217 -3.51 0.89 20.18
N THR A 218 -2.62 0.15 19.53
CA THR A 218 -1.28 -0.18 20.03
C THR A 218 -0.22 0.44 19.11
N PRO A 219 0.54 1.42 19.62
CA PRO A 219 1.61 2.02 18.84
C PRO A 219 2.69 1.01 18.41
N VAL A 220 3.26 1.23 17.23
CA VAL A 220 4.35 0.44 16.67
C VAL A 220 5.56 1.34 16.45
N THR A 221 6.72 0.91 16.96
CA THR A 221 8.00 1.58 16.73
C THR A 221 8.86 0.79 15.76
N ILE A 222 9.36 1.45 14.72
CA ILE A 222 10.36 0.90 13.78
C ILE A 222 11.70 1.59 14.05
N SER A 223 12.67 0.82 14.55
CA SER A 223 14.03 1.31 14.78
C SER A 223 14.90 1.17 13.53
N THR A 224 15.75 2.16 13.29
CA THR A 224 16.82 2.09 12.26
C THR A 224 18.14 1.54 12.82
N GLU A 225 18.17 1.09 14.08
CA GLU A 225 19.35 0.48 14.68
C GLU A 225 19.84 -0.73 13.87
N GLY A 226 21.15 -0.76 13.61
CA GLY A 226 21.80 -1.81 12.82
C GLY A 226 21.68 -1.64 11.31
N TYR A 227 20.84 -0.73 10.81
CA TYR A 227 20.80 -0.39 9.38
C TYR A 227 22.01 0.47 8.99
N LYS A 228 22.71 0.03 7.95
CA LYS A 228 23.83 0.79 7.38
C LYS A 228 23.35 1.64 6.21
N SER A 229 23.88 2.85 6.07
CA SER A 229 23.62 3.65 4.87
C SER A 229 24.01 2.87 3.62
N MET A 230 23.08 2.75 2.67
CA MET A 230 23.41 2.33 1.32
C MET A 230 24.21 3.47 0.69
N MET A 231 25.54 3.40 0.77
CA MET A 231 26.40 4.30 0.01
C MET A 231 26.50 3.74 -1.41
N SER A 232 26.22 4.56 -2.42
CA SER A 232 26.49 4.29 -3.83
C SER A 232 27.74 3.42 -4.04
N PHE A 233 27.52 2.14 -4.39
CA PHE A 233 28.57 1.30 -4.96
C PHE A 233 28.76 1.74 -6.42
N GLY A 234 29.58 2.76 -6.61
CA GLY A 234 29.90 3.29 -7.93
C GLY A 234 31.18 4.12 -7.93
N LYS A 235 32.31 3.46 -8.19
CA LYS A 235 33.43 4.05 -8.93
C LYS A 235 33.57 3.29 -10.24
#